data_AF-A0A3Q7YDZ2-F1
#
_entry.id   AF-A0A3Q7YDZ2-F1
#
_cell.length_a   1.000
_cell.length_b   1.000
_cell.length_c   1.000
_cell.angle_alpha   90.00
_cell.angle_beta   90.00
_cell.angle_gamma   90.00
#
_symmetry.space_group_name_H-M   'P 1'
#
loop_
_entity.id
_entity.type
_entity.pdbx_description
1 polymer ?
#
loop_
_entity_poly.entity_id
_entity_poly.type
_entity_poly.pdbx_seq_one_letter_code
_entity_poly.pdbx_strand_id
1 'polypeptide(L)'
;MKFFIYLMISLLLLSQYSNGSNLIFKSCNEASKNDPNLSYDFCVASLNEASCKSKSHPSKLEDLVGLSIRLTKSNGTNIISIISKHLKNQTHGEYVRACLQDCFDLYNDSLSSLEDAMVAFNESKDFDTANINVSAAMDDSVTCEDQFKEKKELVRKLVTISG
;
A
#
# COMPACT_ATOMS: atom_id res chain seq x y z
N MET A 1 -24.37 24.66 -19.10
CA MET A 1 -23.43 25.71 -19.54
C MET A 1 -22.75 26.41 -18.37
N LYS A 2 -23.47 27.15 -17.50
CA LYS A 2 -22.86 27.89 -16.36
C LYS A 2 -22.17 26.99 -15.33
N PHE A 3 -22.74 25.82 -15.01
CA PHE A 3 -22.13 24.84 -14.10
C PHE A 3 -20.75 24.35 -14.56
N PHE A 4 -20.59 24.07 -15.85
CA PHE A 4 -19.30 23.68 -16.44
C PHE A 4 -18.29 24.82 -16.44
N ILE A 5 -18.75 26.07 -16.60
CA ILE A 5 -17.90 27.25 -16.47
C ILE A 5 -17.42 27.43 -15.02
N TYR A 6 -18.29 27.25 -14.02
CA TYR A 6 -17.89 27.30 -12.61
C TYR A 6 -16.96 26.14 -12.21
N LEU A 7 -17.18 24.94 -12.76
CA LEU A 7 -16.31 23.78 -12.56
C LEU A 7 -14.91 24.03 -13.15
N MET A 8 -14.83 24.58 -14.36
CA MET A 8 -13.57 24.94 -15.01
C MET A 8 -12.86 26.09 -14.29
N ILE A 9 -13.57 27.11 -13.82
CA ILE A 9 -12.98 28.20 -13.01
C ILE A 9 -12.49 27.67 -11.66
N SER A 10 -13.22 26.74 -11.02
CA SER A 10 -12.79 26.09 -9.78
C SER A 10 -11.53 25.23 -9.99
N LEU A 11 -11.41 24.54 -11.12
CA LEU A 11 -10.21 23.78 -11.51
C LEU A 11 -9.02 24.70 -11.84
N LEU A 12 -9.27 25.85 -12.47
CA LEU A 12 -8.25 26.86 -12.78
C LEU A 12 -7.72 27.56 -11.53
N LEU A 13 -8.55 27.79 -10.51
CA LEU A 13 -8.13 28.40 -9.24
C LEU A 13 -7.30 27.45 -8.35
N LEU A 14 -7.47 26.14 -8.49
CA LEU A 14 -6.65 25.13 -7.81
C LEU A 14 -5.24 25.01 -8.40
N SER A 15 -5.03 25.50 -9.63
CA SER A 15 -3.70 25.51 -10.28
C SER A 15 -2.76 26.59 -9.74
N GLN A 16 -3.25 27.52 -8.91
CA GLN A 16 -2.48 28.69 -8.45
C GLN A 16 -2.00 28.60 -6.98
N TYR A 17 -2.19 27.48 -6.28
CA TYR A 17 -1.70 27.33 -4.90
C TYR A 17 -1.42 25.86 -4.51
N SER A 18 -0.38 25.27 -5.11
CA SER A 18 0.15 23.98 -4.69
C SER A 18 1.46 24.18 -3.93
N ASN A 19 1.36 24.50 -2.64
CA ASN A 19 2.37 23.99 -1.72
C ASN A 19 2.11 22.48 -1.65
N GLY A 20 3.07 21.63 -2.02
CA GLY A 20 2.87 20.17 -2.03
C GLY A 20 2.42 19.59 -0.69
N SER A 21 2.57 20.34 0.41
CA SER A 21 2.10 19.92 1.74
C SER A 21 0.59 19.85 1.74
N ASN A 22 -0.08 20.80 1.08
CA ASN A 22 -1.52 20.83 0.89
C ASN A 22 -2.04 19.61 0.10
N LEU A 23 -1.25 19.08 -0.84
CA LEU A 23 -1.66 17.94 -1.65
C LEU A 23 -1.71 16.65 -0.83
N ILE A 24 -0.71 16.41 0.04
CA ILE A 24 -0.69 15.27 0.96
C ILE A 24 -1.90 15.32 1.89
N PHE A 25 -2.12 16.45 2.57
CA PHE A 25 -3.24 16.58 3.52
C PHE A 25 -4.59 16.38 2.84
N LYS A 26 -4.82 16.97 1.67
CA LYS A 26 -6.08 16.81 0.93
C LYS A 26 -6.32 15.37 0.50
N SER A 27 -5.28 14.73 -0.05
CA SER A 27 -5.40 13.36 -0.58
C SER A 27 -5.61 12.36 0.54
N CYS A 28 -4.89 12.48 1.66
CA CYS A 28 -5.10 11.62 2.83
C CYS A 28 -6.49 11.80 3.44
N ASN A 29 -6.99 13.05 3.52
CA ASN A 29 -8.32 13.31 4.04
C ASN A 29 -9.41 12.71 3.14
N GLU A 30 -9.23 12.73 1.82
CA GLU A 30 -10.18 12.11 0.91
C GLU A 30 -10.09 10.57 0.98
N ALA A 31 -8.89 10.01 1.01
CA ALA A 31 -8.69 8.58 1.08
C ALA A 31 -9.25 7.99 2.39
N SER A 32 -9.01 8.62 3.54
CA SER A 32 -9.51 8.15 4.85
C SER A 32 -11.03 8.23 5.01
N LYS A 33 -11.73 9.01 4.18
CA LYS A 33 -13.20 9.02 4.15
C LYS A 33 -13.77 7.86 3.36
N ASN A 34 -13.04 7.41 2.34
CA ASN A 34 -13.47 6.37 1.42
C ASN A 34 -13.02 4.97 1.88
N ASP A 35 -11.95 4.89 2.66
CA ASP A 35 -11.47 3.64 3.26
C ASP A 35 -11.46 3.73 4.80
N PRO A 36 -12.35 3.01 5.51
CA PRO A 36 -12.40 3.02 6.97
C PRO A 36 -11.18 2.37 7.63
N ASN A 37 -10.37 1.60 6.89
CA ASN A 37 -9.15 0.99 7.40
C ASN A 37 -7.94 1.94 7.27
N LEU A 38 -8.07 3.04 6.52
CA LEU A 38 -7.01 4.02 6.33
C LEU A 38 -7.11 5.17 7.33
N SER A 39 -6.20 5.17 8.31
CA SER A 39 -6.05 6.29 9.22
C SER A 39 -5.50 7.53 8.50
N TYR A 40 -6.18 8.67 8.63
CA TYR A 40 -5.70 9.97 8.14
C TYR A 40 -4.29 10.31 8.65
N ASP A 41 -4.09 10.23 9.98
CA ASP A 41 -2.82 10.59 10.61
C ASP A 41 -1.67 9.71 10.12
N PHE A 42 -1.91 8.40 9.98
CA PHE A 42 -0.96 7.47 9.40
C PHE A 42 -0.60 7.86 7.97
N CYS A 43 -1.60 8.08 7.10
CA CYS A 43 -1.37 8.49 5.72
C CYS A 43 -0.51 9.75 5.64
N VAL A 44 -0.85 10.79 6.42
CA VAL A 44 -0.12 12.06 6.45
C VAL A 44 1.32 11.87 6.93
N ALA A 45 1.51 11.14 8.02
CA ALA A 45 2.84 10.90 8.58
C ALA A 45 3.73 10.15 7.59
N SER A 46 3.22 9.06 7.02
CA SER A 46 3.93 8.22 6.05
C SER A 46 4.33 8.99 4.78
N LEU A 47 3.40 9.74 4.19
CA LEU A 47 3.68 10.49 2.95
C LEU A 47 4.57 11.71 3.19
N ASN A 48 4.46 12.39 4.34
CA ASN A 48 5.39 13.45 4.69
C ASN A 48 6.80 12.93 4.89
N GLU A 49 6.98 11.84 5.64
CA GLU A 49 8.29 11.22 5.84
C GLU A 49 8.92 10.80 4.50
N ALA A 50 8.15 10.14 3.64
CA ALA A 50 8.60 9.76 2.31
C ALA A 50 8.96 10.99 1.47
N SER A 51 8.15 12.05 1.55
CA SER A 51 8.39 13.27 0.79
C SER A 51 9.67 13.99 1.24
N CYS A 52 9.95 14.05 2.55
CA CYS A 52 11.19 14.62 3.08
C CYS A 52 12.44 13.87 2.59
N LYS A 53 12.31 12.58 2.30
CA LYS A 53 13.41 11.75 1.73
C LYS A 53 13.50 11.85 0.21
N SER A 54 12.51 12.45 -0.45
CA SER A 54 12.46 12.59 -1.91
C SER A 54 13.15 13.86 -2.39
N LYS A 55 13.61 13.87 -3.66
CA LYS A 55 14.28 15.03 -4.27
C LYS A 55 13.35 16.25 -4.47
N SER A 56 12.04 16.02 -4.48
CA SER A 56 11.05 17.05 -4.77
C SER A 56 9.73 16.74 -4.05
N HIS A 57 9.15 17.77 -3.43
CA HIS A 57 7.85 17.66 -2.79
C HIS A 57 6.75 17.41 -3.85
N PRO A 58 5.77 16.51 -3.60
CA PRO A 58 4.77 16.17 -4.59
C PRO A 58 3.91 17.39 -4.90
N SER A 59 3.92 17.81 -6.16
CA SER A 59 3.25 19.03 -6.63
C SER A 59 1.96 18.75 -7.40
N LYS A 60 1.86 17.55 -7.96
CA LYS A 60 0.73 17.00 -8.71
C LYS A 60 0.42 15.55 -8.29
N LEU A 61 -0.75 15.05 -8.70
CA LEU A 61 -1.22 13.72 -8.32
C LEU A 61 -0.23 12.61 -8.71
N GLU A 62 0.42 12.73 -9.86
CA GLU A 62 1.39 11.73 -10.31
C GLU A 62 2.61 11.64 -9.39
N ASP A 63 3.08 12.77 -8.87
CA ASP A 63 4.19 12.78 -7.93
C ASP A 63 3.78 12.06 -6.63
N LEU A 64 2.53 12.25 -6.19
CA LEU A 64 1.99 11.64 -4.98
C LEU A 64 1.79 10.13 -5.15
N VAL A 65 1.25 9.69 -6.29
CA VAL A 65 1.10 8.25 -6.59
C VAL A 65 2.46 7.58 -6.69
N GLY A 66 3.40 8.17 -7.43
CA GLY A 66 4.77 7.66 -7.52
C GLY A 66 5.51 7.67 -6.18
N LEU A 67 5.24 8.64 -5.30
CA LEU A 67 5.78 8.65 -3.93
C LEU A 67 5.20 7.49 -3.10
N SER A 68 3.88 7.29 -3.17
CA SER A 68 3.15 6.26 -2.42
C SER A 68 3.60 4.87 -2.83
N ILE A 69 3.65 4.57 -4.14
CA ILE A 69 4.11 3.27 -4.65
C ILE A 69 5.56 3.00 -4.23
N ARG A 70 6.46 3.97 -4.35
CA ARG A 70 7.86 3.80 -3.93
C ARG A 70 7.99 3.55 -2.43
N LEU A 71 7.19 4.23 -1.60
CA LEU A 71 7.13 3.98 -0.17
C LEU A 71 6.68 2.53 0.11
N THR A 72 5.59 2.10 -0.51
CA THR A 72 5.08 0.73 -0.35
C THR A 72 6.09 -0.32 -0.79
N LYS A 73 6.77 -0.13 -1.93
CA LYS A 73 7.85 -1.02 -2.39
C LYS A 73 9.02 -1.08 -1.41
N SER A 74 9.40 0.06 -0.84
CA SER A 74 10.46 0.11 0.18
C SER A 74 10.06 -0.69 1.43
N ASN A 75 8.81 -0.58 1.87
CA ASN A 75 8.29 -1.34 3.01
C ASN A 75 8.23 -2.84 2.68
N GLY A 76 7.68 -3.23 1.53
CA GLY A 76 7.65 -4.62 1.07
C GLY A 76 9.04 -5.25 0.98
N THR A 77 10.02 -4.51 0.43
CA THR A 77 11.42 -4.96 0.37
C THR A 77 12.01 -5.20 1.77
N ASN A 78 11.72 -4.33 2.73
CA ASN A 78 12.14 -4.51 4.12
C ASN A 78 11.50 -5.77 4.73
N ILE A 79 10.21 -5.99 4.49
CA ILE A 79 9.50 -7.18 4.96
C ILE A 79 10.10 -8.46 4.35
N ILE A 80 10.40 -8.49 3.06
CA ILE A 80 11.12 -9.60 2.40
C ILE A 80 12.46 -9.86 3.10
N SER A 81 13.21 -8.82 3.45
CA SER A 81 14.49 -8.95 4.18
C SER A 81 14.30 -9.58 5.56
N ILE A 82 13.28 -9.14 6.30
CA ILE A 82 12.91 -9.70 7.61
C ILE A 82 12.52 -11.17 7.46
N ILE A 83 11.61 -11.49 6.55
CA ILE A 83 11.18 -12.87 6.27
C ILE A 83 12.38 -13.75 5.91
N SER A 84 13.26 -13.28 5.02
CA SER A 84 14.48 -14.00 4.63
C SER A 84 15.40 -14.31 5.81
N LYS A 85 15.50 -13.39 6.78
CA LYS A 85 16.26 -13.61 8.02
C LYS A 85 15.59 -14.67 8.89
N HIS A 86 14.27 -14.67 9.00
CA HIS A 86 13.52 -15.67 9.74
C HIS A 86 13.58 -17.05 9.08
N LEU A 87 13.53 -17.15 7.75
CA LEU A 87 13.67 -18.42 7.04
C LEU A 87 15.03 -19.10 7.26
N LYS A 88 16.09 -18.32 7.53
CA LYS A 88 17.42 -18.85 7.89
C LYS A 88 17.47 -19.41 9.32
N ASN A 89 16.51 -19.08 10.17
CA ASN A 89 16.45 -19.55 11.55
C ASN A 89 15.79 -20.94 11.62
N GLN A 90 16.59 -21.97 11.93
CA GLN A 90 16.15 -23.36 12.00
C GLN A 90 15.26 -23.69 13.21
N THR A 91 15.03 -22.73 14.12
CA THR A 91 14.22 -22.95 15.33
C THR A 91 12.70 -22.87 15.07
N HIS A 92 12.27 -22.41 13.89
CA HIS A 92 10.87 -22.35 13.53
C HIS A 92 10.32 -23.75 13.17
N GLY A 93 9.15 -24.10 13.72
CA GLY A 93 8.45 -25.32 13.33
C GLY A 93 8.02 -25.29 11.86
N GLU A 94 7.81 -26.46 11.26
CA GLU A 94 7.51 -26.63 9.84
C GLU A 94 6.40 -25.72 9.31
N TYR A 95 5.29 -25.62 10.05
CA TYR A 95 4.18 -24.73 9.70
C TYR A 95 4.59 -23.25 9.62
N VAL A 96 5.33 -22.76 10.62
CA VAL A 96 5.77 -21.35 10.63
C VAL A 96 6.72 -21.08 9.46
N ARG A 97 7.57 -22.06 9.14
CA ARG A 97 8.48 -21.98 8.00
C ARG A 97 7.72 -21.96 6.66
N ALA A 98 6.65 -22.75 6.53
CA ALA A 98 5.78 -22.72 5.35
C ALA A 98 5.10 -21.35 5.20
N CYS A 99 4.43 -20.84 6.24
CA CYS A 99 3.82 -19.51 6.20
C CYS A 99 4.83 -18.41 5.87
N LEU A 100 6.06 -18.48 6.40
CA LEU A 100 7.12 -17.53 6.06
C LEU A 100 7.55 -17.63 4.59
N GLN A 101 7.59 -18.83 4.01
CA GLN A 101 7.91 -19.02 2.60
C GLN A 101 6.79 -18.45 1.71
N ASP A 102 5.54 -18.75 2.04
CA ASP A 102 4.38 -18.23 1.30
C ASP A 102 4.34 -16.70 1.39
N CYS A 103 4.61 -16.11 2.56
CA CYS A 103 4.77 -14.66 2.70
C CYS A 103 5.93 -14.09 1.89
N PHE A 104 7.06 -14.81 1.79
CA PHE A 104 8.18 -14.35 0.96
C PHE A 104 7.75 -14.23 -0.50
N ASP A 105 7.03 -15.23 -1.01
CA ASP A 105 6.56 -15.27 -2.39
C ASP A 105 5.48 -14.18 -2.64
N LEU A 106 4.48 -14.07 -1.76
CA LEU A 106 3.44 -13.04 -1.82
C LEU A 106 4.01 -11.60 -1.81
N TYR A 107 5.01 -11.31 -0.99
CA TYR A 107 5.62 -9.98 -1.01
C TYR A 107 6.44 -9.72 -2.27
N ASN A 108 7.03 -10.74 -2.91
CA ASN A 108 7.67 -10.56 -4.22
C ASN A 108 6.63 -10.28 -5.31
N ASP A 109 5.51 -10.99 -5.30
CA ASP A 109 4.39 -10.75 -6.22
C ASP A 109 3.83 -9.33 -6.04
N SER A 110 3.62 -8.90 -4.79
CA SER A 110 3.23 -7.53 -4.43
C SER A 110 4.20 -6.48 -5.00
N LEU A 111 5.53 -6.72 -4.95
CA LEU A 111 6.50 -5.81 -5.55
C LEU A 111 6.41 -5.74 -7.08
N SER A 112 6.05 -6.84 -7.73
CA SER A 112 5.80 -6.90 -9.18
C SER A 112 4.52 -6.14 -9.53
N SER A 113 3.41 -6.41 -8.85
CA SER A 113 2.15 -5.69 -9.05
C SER A 113 2.30 -4.19 -8.82
N LEU A 114 3.07 -3.76 -7.82
CA LEU A 114 3.37 -2.34 -7.61
C LEU A 114 4.17 -1.71 -8.76
N GLU A 115 5.03 -2.47 -9.44
CA GLU A 115 5.70 -1.99 -10.66
C GLU A 115 4.71 -1.86 -11.81
N ASP A 116 3.88 -2.87 -12.04
CA ASP A 116 2.86 -2.87 -13.09
C ASP A 116 1.85 -1.74 -12.88
N ALA A 117 1.47 -1.46 -11.63
CA ALA A 117 0.63 -0.32 -11.27
C ALA A 117 1.28 1.02 -11.64
N MET A 118 2.59 1.15 -11.40
CA MET A 118 3.35 2.36 -11.72
C MET A 118 3.45 2.59 -13.22
N VAL A 119 3.65 1.52 -14.00
CA VAL A 119 3.65 1.55 -15.47
C VAL A 119 2.28 1.94 -16.01
N ALA A 120 1.22 1.24 -15.59
CA ALA A 120 -0.15 1.53 -16.01
C ALA A 120 -0.55 2.99 -15.72
N PHE A 121 -0.21 3.49 -14.54
CA PHE A 121 -0.53 4.85 -14.12
C PHE A 121 0.28 5.92 -14.86
N ASN A 122 1.60 5.73 -15.02
CA ASN A 122 2.47 6.77 -15.59
C ASN A 122 2.49 6.77 -17.12
N GLU A 123 2.53 5.60 -17.74
CA GLU A 123 2.76 5.46 -19.18
C GLU A 123 1.43 5.39 -19.95
N SER A 124 0.47 4.60 -19.45
CA SER A 124 -0.78 4.34 -20.16
C SER A 124 -1.95 5.20 -19.68
N LYS A 125 -1.80 5.87 -18.52
CA LYS A 125 -2.91 6.54 -17.81
C LYS A 125 -4.11 5.60 -17.60
N ASP A 126 -3.82 4.32 -17.47
CA ASP A 126 -4.80 3.26 -17.25
C ASP A 126 -5.01 3.11 -15.75
N PHE A 127 -5.93 3.91 -15.23
CA PHE A 127 -6.24 3.96 -13.80
C PHE A 127 -6.90 2.68 -13.30
N ASP A 128 -7.63 1.97 -14.16
CA ASP A 128 -8.31 0.72 -13.79
C ASP A 128 -7.26 -0.38 -13.56
N THR A 129 -6.33 -0.56 -14.50
CA THR A 129 -5.22 -1.52 -14.36
C THR A 129 -4.31 -1.13 -13.19
N ALA A 130 -4.03 0.16 -12.99
CA ALA A 130 -3.25 0.61 -11.83
C ALA A 130 -3.95 0.27 -10.50
N ASN A 131 -5.26 0.49 -10.41
CA ASN A 131 -6.04 0.19 -9.22
C ASN A 131 -6.11 -1.32 -8.93
N ILE A 132 -6.29 -2.14 -9.96
CA ILE A 132 -6.27 -3.62 -9.84
C ILE A 132 -4.94 -4.08 -9.25
N ASN A 133 -3.82 -3.59 -9.79
CA ASN A 133 -2.49 -4.01 -9.35
C ASN A 133 -2.14 -3.51 -7.94
N VAL A 134 -2.54 -2.28 -7.56
CA VAL A 134 -2.39 -1.82 -6.16
C VAL A 134 -3.23 -2.66 -5.21
N SER A 135 -4.47 -3.02 -5.61
CA SER A 135 -5.34 -3.86 -4.79
C SER A 135 -4.76 -5.26 -4.60
N ALA A 136 -4.23 -5.87 -5.66
CA ALA A 136 -3.54 -7.16 -5.58
C ALA A 136 -2.36 -7.12 -4.59
N ALA A 137 -1.52 -6.08 -4.68
CA ALA A 137 -0.41 -5.89 -3.75
C ALA A 137 -0.85 -5.73 -2.29
N MET A 138 -2.03 -5.15 -2.04
CA MET A 138 -2.63 -5.07 -0.70
C MET A 138 -3.15 -6.43 -0.24
N ASP A 139 -3.85 -7.17 -1.10
CA ASP A 139 -4.39 -8.50 -0.81
C ASP A 139 -3.28 -9.50 -0.46
N ASP A 140 -2.12 -9.42 -1.12
CA ASP A 140 -0.94 -10.24 -0.80
C ASP A 140 -0.47 -10.04 0.65
N SER A 141 -0.47 -8.78 1.12
CA SER A 141 -0.08 -8.46 2.50
C SER A 141 -1.06 -9.03 3.52
N VAL A 142 -2.36 -8.94 3.25
CA VAL A 142 -3.43 -9.49 4.10
C VAL A 142 -3.37 -11.02 4.10
N THR A 143 -3.17 -11.63 2.93
CA THR A 143 -3.04 -13.09 2.76
C THR A 143 -1.84 -13.62 3.53
N CYS A 144 -0.70 -12.92 3.51
CA CYS A 144 0.44 -13.27 4.35
C CYS A 144 0.07 -13.29 5.85
N GLU A 145 -0.61 -12.25 6.35
CA GLU A 145 -1.01 -12.18 7.75
C GLU A 145 -2.05 -13.24 8.16
N ASP A 146 -3.01 -13.52 7.28
CA ASP A 146 -4.11 -14.46 7.55
C ASP A 146 -3.63 -15.90 7.72
N GLN A 147 -2.58 -16.30 6.98
CA GLN A 147 -2.00 -17.63 7.10
C GLN A 147 -1.51 -17.96 8.51
N PHE A 148 -1.06 -16.96 9.28
CA PHE A 148 -0.64 -17.17 10.67
C PHE A 148 -1.81 -17.28 11.66
N LYS A 149 -3.03 -16.93 11.25
CA LYS A 149 -4.24 -16.96 12.11
C LYS A 149 -4.82 -18.38 12.21
N GLU A 150 -4.61 -19.23 11.20
CA GLU A 150 -5.21 -20.56 11.11
C GLU A 150 -4.83 -21.51 12.27
N LYS A 151 -3.64 -21.37 12.85
CA LYS A 151 -3.24 -22.18 14.01
C LYS A 151 -3.90 -21.81 15.34
N LYS A 152 -4.48 -20.61 15.49
CA LYS A 152 -5.32 -20.33 16.68
C LYS A 152 -6.57 -21.20 16.69
N GLU A 153 -7.16 -21.43 15.52
CA GLU A 153 -8.39 -22.22 15.38
C GLU A 153 -8.13 -23.73 15.37
N LEU A 154 -6.99 -24.20 14.85
CA LEU A 154 -6.63 -25.63 14.92
C LEU A 154 -6.31 -26.09 16.36
N VAL A 155 -5.63 -25.26 17.15
CA VAL A 155 -5.41 -25.53 18.59
C VAL A 155 -6.75 -25.54 19.33
N ARG A 156 -7.65 -24.59 19.02
CA ARG A 156 -8.99 -24.54 19.61
C ARG A 156 -9.84 -25.78 19.25
N LYS A 157 -9.85 -26.21 17.98
CA LYS A 157 -10.57 -27.43 17.54
C LYS A 157 -10.03 -28.71 18.17
N LEU A 158 -8.72 -28.82 18.36
CA LEU A 158 -8.12 -29.98 19.04
C LEU A 158 -8.55 -30.08 20.51
N VAL A 159 -8.69 -28.95 21.20
CA VAL A 159 -9.18 -28.90 22.58
C VAL A 159 -10.67 -29.28 22.67
N THR A 160 -11.52 -28.88 21.70
CA THR A 160 -12.96 -29.21 21.72
C THR A 160 -13.26 -30.67 21.37
N ILE A 161 -12.36 -31.37 20.67
CA ILE A 161 -12.53 -32.79 20.31
C ILE A 161 -12.00 -33.72 21.42
N SER A 162 -11.17 -33.20 22.33
CA SER A 162 -10.58 -33.95 23.45
C SER A 162 -11.22 -33.65 24.81
N GLY A 163 -12.33 -32.91 24.82
CA GLY A 163 -13.15 -32.60 26.00
C GLY A 163 -14.50 -33.30 25.98
#